data_AF-A0A483IZZ2-F1
#
_entry.id   AF-A0A483IZZ2-F1
#
_cell.length_a   1.000
_cell.length_b   1.000
_cell.length_c   1.000
_cell.angle_alpha   90.00
_cell.angle_beta   90.00
_cell.angle_gamma   90.00
#
_symmetry.space_group_name_H-M   'P 1'
#
loop_
_entity.id
_entity.type
_entity.pdbx_description
1 polymer ?
#
loop_
_entity_poly.entity_id
_entity_poly.type
_entity_poly.pdbx_seq_one_letter_code
_entity_poly.pdbx_strand_id
1 'polypeptide(L)' 'MIELTLKEYNAIHTDYRGVWSTERTDWPDWDKVRNQYMGKRTLMRAGGLLIEDLHFRIV' A
#
# COMPACT_ATOMS: atom_id res chain seq x y z
N MET A 1 -8.10 -11.09 -0.18
CA MET A 1 -6.89 -10.42 -0.69
C MET A 1 -7.04 -10.26 -2.19
N ILE A 2 -6.84 -9.05 -2.73
CA ILE A 2 -6.94 -8.77 -4.17
C ILE A 2 -5.63 -9.21 -4.85
N GLU A 3 -5.71 -9.75 -6.06
CA GLU A 3 -4.54 -10.11 -6.87
C GLU A 3 -4.46 -9.21 -8.08
N LEU A 4 -3.25 -8.74 -8.39
CA LEU A 4 -2.98 -7.86 -9.51
C LEU A 4 -1.65 -8.30 -10.12
N THR A 5 -1.54 -8.30 -11.44
CA THR A 5 -0.23 -8.38 -12.07
C THR A 5 0.53 -7.07 -11.89
N LEU A 6 1.86 -7.11 -11.98
CA LEU A 6 2.66 -5.89 -11.96
C LEU A 6 2.27 -4.92 -13.10
N LYS A 7 1.83 -5.46 -14.25
CA LYS A 7 1.36 -4.68 -15.38
C LYS A 7 0.05 -3.94 -15.06
N GLU A 8 -0.92 -4.62 -14.46
CA GLU A 8 -2.19 -3.99 -14.04
C GLU A 8 -1.96 -2.92 -12.99
N TYR A 9 -1.10 -3.20 -12.00
CA TYR A 9 -0.72 -2.20 -11.01
C TYR A 9 -0.09 -0.97 -11.67
N ASN A 10 0.87 -1.16 -12.58
CA ASN A 10 1.55 -0.04 -13.23
C ASN A 10 0.65 0.76 -14.18
N ALA A 11 -0.42 0.15 -14.70
CA ALA A 11 -1.43 0.82 -15.53
C ALA A 11 -2.33 1.78 -14.73
N ILE A 12 -2.39 1.65 -13.40
CA ILE A 12 -3.11 2.58 -12.53
C ILE A 12 -2.38 3.91 -12.49
N HIS A 13 -3.12 5.02 -12.56
CA HIS A 13 -2.55 6.36 -12.51
C HIS A 13 -1.79 6.60 -11.20
N THR A 14 -0.66 7.32 -11.25
CA THR A 14 0.25 7.50 -10.11
C THR A 14 -0.39 8.21 -8.91
N ASP A 15 -1.45 8.99 -9.12
CA ASP A 15 -2.19 9.60 -8.00
C ASP A 15 -2.97 8.58 -7.16
N TYR A 16 -3.20 7.37 -7.70
CA TYR A 16 -3.94 6.30 -7.04
C TYR A 16 -3.05 5.12 -6.64
N ARG A 17 -1.74 5.19 -6.88
CA ARG A 17 -0.80 4.14 -6.47
C ARG A 17 0.53 4.70 -6.02
N GLY A 18 1.23 4.00 -5.14
CA GLY A 18 2.51 4.50 -4.67
C GLY A 18 3.29 3.47 -3.88
N VAL A 19 4.27 3.96 -3.13
CA VAL A 19 4.97 3.17 -2.13
C VAL A 19 4.88 3.93 -0.83
N TRP A 20 4.55 3.24 0.25
CA TRP A 20 4.50 3.86 1.56
C TRP A 20 5.93 4.17 2.04
N SER A 21 6.32 5.43 2.02
CA SER A 21 7.67 5.87 2.42
C SER A 21 7.71 6.76 3.65
N THR A 22 6.55 7.09 4.23
CA THR A 22 6.42 8.10 5.30
C THR A 22 6.08 7.44 6.64
N GLU A 23 6.86 7.74 7.67
CA GLU A 23 6.57 7.30 9.04
C GLU A 23 5.30 8.01 9.59
N ARG A 24 4.57 7.37 10.51
CA ARG A 24 3.34 7.91 11.11
C ARG A 24 3.53 8.18 12.60
N THR A 25 4.05 9.36 12.92
CA THR A 25 4.23 9.79 14.32
C THR A 25 2.91 10.07 15.05
N ASP A 26 1.81 10.19 14.31
CA ASP A 26 0.45 10.36 14.81
C ASP A 26 -0.23 9.04 15.22
N TRP A 27 0.37 7.88 14.90
CA TRP A 27 -0.15 6.57 15.28
C TRP A 27 0.57 6.06 16.55
N PRO A 28 -0.12 5.89 17.69
CA PRO A 28 0.50 5.57 18.99
C PRO A 28 1.46 4.37 19.05
N ASP A 29 1.25 3.33 18.24
CA ASP A 29 2.07 2.10 18.21
C ASP A 29 2.83 1.92 16.90
N TRP A 30 3.06 3.02 16.16
CA TRP A 30 3.65 2.97 14.83
C TRP A 30 4.97 2.20 14.78
N ASP A 31 5.88 2.40 15.72
CA ASP A 31 7.18 1.71 15.74
C ASP A 31 7.07 0.18 15.77
N LYS A 32 6.00 -0.35 16.36
CA LYS A 32 5.75 -1.80 16.44
C LYS A 32 5.19 -2.36 15.13
N VAL A 33 4.47 -1.54 14.36
CA VAL A 33 3.73 -1.99 13.17
C VAL A 33 4.33 -1.51 11.85
N ARG A 34 5.22 -0.50 11.86
CA ARG A 34 5.76 0.16 10.65
C ARG A 34 6.32 -0.79 9.60
N ASN A 35 6.91 -1.92 10.03
CA ASN A 35 7.47 -2.94 9.13
C ASN A 35 6.41 -3.60 8.22
N GLN A 36 5.13 -3.54 8.59
CA GLN A 36 4.02 -4.04 7.76
C GLN A 36 3.65 -3.08 6.63
N TYR A 37 4.10 -1.82 6.69
CA TYR A 37 3.67 -0.74 5.80
C TYR A 37 4.86 -0.17 4.99
N MET A 38 5.96 0.14 5.66
CA MET A 38 7.10 0.81 5.05
C MET A 38 7.64 0.02 3.84
N GLY A 39 7.79 0.70 2.72
CA GLY A 39 8.26 0.13 1.45
C GLY A 39 7.23 -0.70 0.69
N LYS A 40 6.02 -0.91 1.23
CA LYS A 40 4.94 -1.65 0.54
C LYS A 40 4.28 -0.79 -0.53
N ARG A 41 3.86 -1.42 -1.63
CA ARG A 41 3.03 -0.76 -2.63
C ARG A 41 1.67 -0.40 -2.04
N THR A 42 1.14 0.73 -2.44
CA THR A 42 -0.18 1.21 -2.03
C THR A 42 -1.09 1.38 -3.24
N LEU A 43 -2.39 1.23 -3.01
CA LEU A 43 -3.43 1.39 -4.03
C LEU A 43 -4.65 2.07 -3.41
N MET A 44 -5.07 3.20 -3.95
CA MET A 44 -6.32 3.86 -3.61
C MET A 44 -7.46 3.26 -4.43
N ARG A 45 -8.48 2.71 -3.77
CA ARG A 45 -9.65 2.13 -4.44
C ARG A 45 -10.89 2.31 -3.59
N ALA A 46 -11.97 2.81 -4.20
CA ALA A 46 -13.26 3.02 -3.54
C ALA A 46 -13.18 3.83 -2.22
N GLY A 47 -12.29 4.83 -2.17
CA GLY A 47 -12.07 5.67 -0.99
C GLY A 47 -11.21 5.04 0.12
N GLY A 48 -10.70 3.82 -0.07
CA GLY A 48 -9.79 3.13 0.85
C GLY A 48 -8.37 3.03 0.33
N LEU A 49 -7.40 3.18 1.23
CA LEU A 49 -5.99 2.91 0.96
C LEU A 49 -5.68 1.43 1.23
N LEU A 50 -5.39 0.70 0.16
CA LEU A 50 -4.98 -0.70 0.20
C LEU A 50 -3.45 -0.77 0.21
N ILE A 51 -2.92 -1.82 0.86
CA ILE A 51 -1.49 -2.01 1.10
C ILE A 51 -1.12 -3.43 0.68
N GLU A 52 -0.01 -3.56 -0.03
CA GLU A 52 0.54 -4.84 -0.47
C GLU A 52 0.83 -5.76 0.73
N ASP A 53 0.57 -7.05 0.57
CA ASP A 53 0.63 -8.12 1.59
C ASP A 53 -0.40 -8.04 2.72
N LEU A 54 -1.13 -6.93 2.87
CA LEU A 54 -2.26 -6.81 3.81
C LEU A 54 -3.60 -6.95 3.11
N HIS A 55 -3.77 -6.26 1.98
CA HIS A 55 -5.04 -6.13 1.29
C HIS A 55 -4.99 -6.69 -0.13
N PHE A 56 -3.84 -6.55 -0.80
CA PHE A 56 -3.60 -7.07 -2.14
C PHE A 56 -2.20 -7.65 -2.28
N ARG A 57 -1.96 -8.42 -3.33
CA ARG A 57 -0.63 -8.94 -3.69
C ARG A 57 -0.39 -8.81 -5.18
N ILE A 58 0.87 -8.67 -5.54
CA ILE A 58 1.31 -8.67 -6.94
C ILE A 58 1.67 -10.10 -7.35
N VAL A 59 1.08 -10.59 -8.44
CA VAL A 59 1.24 -11.95 -8.98
C VAL A 59 1.85 -11.98 -10.38
#